data_AF-A0A1W9J3N1-F1
#
_entry.id   AF-A0A1W9J3N1-F1
#
_cell.length_a   1.000
_cell.length_b   1.000
_cell.length_c   1.000
_cell.angle_alpha   90.00
_cell.angle_beta   90.00
_cell.angle_gamma   90.00
#
_symmetry.space_group_name_H-M   'P 1'
#
loop_
_entity.id
_entity.type
_entity.pdbx_description
1 polymer ?
#
loop_
_entity_poly.entity_id
_entity_poly.type
_entity_poly.pdbx_seq_one_letter_code
_entity_poly.pdbx_strand_id
1 'polypeptide(L)'
;MQPVIFLMLVFAATYGSAWAETPASHVSRTITVSLDGSSDFVSIQEAVDSAKKGDTVFVKPGAYSQNITIHSKEGVKLVGAGVEQVTLLGRGDLVGVLHVGKWPYGATDIEITGMTVNERGGHAVGIFNGKGITFRGLHVKGMVFGQQVRDVRIEDCVIGGSETTGVQFADSQAVLIGNVIHDNDYGVNVAGKSEVRLERNVITRNLFEAVLVGDHAKAKLISNTLVKNGSGASFLGSSRSEASGNIVGFNKIGFSVAATSQATLSFNAMFNRENDYMIAGSPNAPAPELKPESDLVADPRFVDVEHDDFRLRPDSVLLNKGAFGYLGALPPLKPVSISQ
;
A
#
# COMPACT_ATOMS: atom_id res chain seq x y z
N MET A 1 -71.90 46.37 34.40
CA MET A 1 -71.02 45.49 33.60
C MET A 1 -69.81 46.31 33.18
N GLN A 2 -68.67 46.13 33.87
CA GLN A 2 -67.38 46.75 33.57
C GLN A 2 -66.47 45.73 32.87
N PRO A 3 -65.65 46.11 31.89
CA PRO A 3 -64.68 45.20 31.29
C PRO A 3 -63.41 45.07 32.15
N VAL A 4 -62.91 43.83 32.23
CA VAL A 4 -61.65 43.45 32.88
C VAL A 4 -60.49 43.69 31.92
N ILE A 5 -59.45 44.40 32.36
CA ILE A 5 -58.21 44.62 31.60
C ILE A 5 -57.22 43.51 31.95
N PHE A 6 -56.73 42.78 30.94
CA PHE A 6 -55.73 41.73 31.07
C PHE A 6 -54.33 42.32 30.86
N LEU A 7 -53.48 42.30 31.88
CA LEU A 7 -52.11 42.81 31.84
C LEU A 7 -51.16 41.67 31.39
N MET A 8 -50.63 41.74 30.18
CA MET A 8 -49.55 40.85 29.72
C MET A 8 -48.20 41.32 30.25
N LEU A 9 -47.58 40.53 31.12
CA LEU A 9 -46.18 40.67 31.53
C LEU A 9 -45.26 40.06 30.46
N VAL A 10 -44.47 40.91 29.81
CA VAL A 10 -43.40 40.49 28.88
C VAL A 10 -42.13 40.25 29.69
N PHE A 11 -41.65 38.99 29.74
CA PHE A 11 -40.32 38.67 30.24
C PHE A 11 -39.29 38.95 29.13
N ALA A 12 -38.43 39.95 29.34
CA ALA A 12 -37.26 40.16 28.49
C ALA A 12 -36.16 39.16 28.89
N ALA A 13 -35.94 38.15 28.06
CA ALA A 13 -34.77 37.27 28.18
C ALA A 13 -33.53 38.02 27.72
N THR A 14 -32.60 38.30 28.64
CA THR A 14 -31.27 38.81 28.32
C THR A 14 -30.45 37.66 27.74
N TYR A 15 -30.22 37.69 26.43
CA TYR A 15 -29.22 36.83 25.80
C TYR A 15 -27.84 37.32 26.22
N GLY A 16 -27.23 36.63 27.18
CA GLY A 16 -25.79 36.72 27.41
C GLY A 16 -25.07 36.13 26.19
N SER A 17 -24.47 36.98 25.38
CA SER A 17 -23.55 36.57 24.32
C SER A 17 -22.31 35.96 24.97
N ALA A 18 -22.31 34.64 25.13
CA ALA A 18 -21.09 33.89 25.36
C ALA A 18 -20.23 34.00 24.10
N TRP A 19 -19.16 34.78 24.17
CA TRP A 19 -18.13 34.80 23.15
C TRP A 19 -17.49 33.41 23.17
N ALA A 20 -17.74 32.62 22.13
CA ALA A 20 -16.97 31.41 21.90
C ALA A 20 -15.51 31.85 21.71
N GLU A 21 -14.65 31.51 22.66
CA GLU A 21 -13.22 31.69 22.50
C GLU A 21 -12.79 31.01 21.20
N THR A 22 -12.21 31.79 20.28
CA THR A 22 -11.60 31.27 19.07
C THR A 22 -10.62 30.16 19.51
N PRO A 23 -10.78 28.91 19.06
CA PRO A 23 -9.91 27.84 19.52
C PRO A 23 -8.47 28.22 19.18
N ALA A 24 -7.62 28.30 20.21
CA ALA A 24 -6.21 28.61 20.05
C ALA A 24 -5.62 27.69 18.97
N SER A 25 -4.91 28.28 17.99
CA SER A 25 -4.29 27.47 16.92
C SER A 25 -3.32 26.48 17.55
N HIS A 26 -3.60 25.20 17.41
CA HIS A 26 -2.73 24.17 17.92
C HIS A 26 -1.39 24.19 17.16
N VAL A 27 -0.30 24.50 17.86
CA VAL A 27 1.06 24.40 17.29
C VAL A 27 1.47 22.94 17.35
N SER A 28 1.73 22.33 16.20
CA SER A 28 2.23 20.95 16.10
C SER A 28 3.48 20.77 16.93
N ARG A 29 3.51 19.73 17.77
CA ARG A 29 4.66 19.36 18.59
C ARG A 29 5.11 17.93 18.29
N THR A 30 6.29 17.59 18.79
CA THR A 30 6.80 16.21 18.80
C THR A 30 6.55 15.61 20.18
N ILE A 31 5.88 14.47 20.21
CA ILE A 31 5.66 13.63 21.39
C ILE A 31 6.61 12.44 21.26
N THR A 32 7.46 12.23 22.25
CA THR A 32 8.47 11.18 22.21
C THR A 32 8.05 9.94 23.00
N VAL A 33 8.45 8.76 22.52
CA VAL A 33 8.15 7.48 23.17
C VAL A 33 9.42 6.66 23.38
N SER A 34 9.64 6.13 24.58
CA SER A 34 10.76 5.23 24.91
C SER A 34 10.37 4.21 25.98
N LEU A 35 10.89 2.98 25.86
CA LEU A 35 10.60 1.90 26.80
C LEU A 35 11.21 2.12 28.20
N ASP A 36 12.24 2.95 28.30
CA ASP A 36 12.96 3.25 29.56
C ASP A 36 12.32 4.37 30.40
N GLY A 37 11.24 5.00 29.91
CA GLY A 37 10.57 6.10 30.59
C GLY A 37 11.29 7.45 30.52
N SER A 38 12.34 7.59 29.71
CA SER A 38 13.07 8.86 29.51
C SER A 38 12.37 9.86 28.57
N SER A 39 11.21 9.49 28.03
CA SER A 39 10.42 10.26 27.06
C SER A 39 9.04 10.63 27.61
N ASP A 40 8.25 11.38 26.82
CA ASP A 40 6.92 11.84 27.23
C ASP A 40 5.98 10.68 27.58
N PHE A 41 6.12 9.55 26.87
CA PHE A 41 5.36 8.32 27.10
C PHE A 41 6.24 7.07 27.02
N VAL A 42 5.79 6.02 27.70
CA VAL A 42 6.30 4.64 27.50
C VAL A 42 5.47 3.89 26.47
N SER A 43 4.15 4.13 26.45
CA SER A 43 3.20 3.54 25.51
C SER A 43 3.10 4.36 24.23
N ILE A 44 3.21 3.71 23.08
CA ILE A 44 2.96 4.34 21.79
C ILE A 44 1.47 4.68 21.66
N GLN A 45 0.59 3.81 22.15
CA GLN A 45 -0.85 4.07 22.10
C GLN A 45 -1.23 5.32 22.91
N GLU A 46 -0.69 5.50 24.13
CA GLU A 46 -0.98 6.69 24.93
C GLU A 46 -0.45 7.97 24.26
N ALA A 47 0.72 7.90 23.63
CA ALA A 47 1.26 9.01 22.85
C ALA A 47 0.33 9.36 21.67
N VAL A 48 -0.12 8.36 20.90
CA VAL A 48 -1.09 8.52 19.81
C VAL A 48 -2.42 9.09 20.31
N ASP A 49 -2.92 8.63 21.46
CA ASP A 49 -4.17 9.10 22.06
C ASP A 49 -4.05 10.57 22.49
N SER A 50 -2.89 10.98 23.00
CA SER A 50 -2.62 12.38 23.38
C SER A 50 -2.35 13.32 22.20
N ALA A 51 -1.94 12.77 21.04
CA ALA A 51 -1.58 13.55 19.86
C ALA A 51 -2.76 14.33 19.29
N LYS A 52 -2.54 15.59 18.96
CA LYS A 52 -3.52 16.48 18.33
C LYS A 52 -3.19 16.66 16.85
N LYS A 53 -4.06 17.38 16.14
CA LYS A 53 -3.88 17.66 14.72
C LYS A 53 -2.49 18.24 14.43
N GLY A 54 -1.78 17.61 13.49
CA GLY A 54 -0.44 18.00 13.06
C GLY A 54 0.70 17.47 13.95
N ASP A 55 0.42 16.80 15.07
CA ASP A 55 1.47 16.28 15.95
C ASP A 55 2.26 15.14 15.33
N THR A 56 3.50 15.02 15.77
CA THR A 56 4.37 13.88 15.46
C THR A 56 4.58 13.06 16.72
N VAL A 57 4.28 11.76 16.66
CA VAL A 57 4.70 10.76 17.64
C VAL A 57 6.01 10.16 17.15
N PHE A 58 7.11 10.48 17.82
CA PHE A 58 8.44 9.95 17.52
C PHE A 58 8.79 8.79 18.45
N VAL A 59 9.00 7.61 17.87
CA VAL A 59 9.31 6.37 18.59
C VAL A 59 10.81 6.12 18.55
N LYS A 60 11.44 6.13 19.74
CA LYS A 60 12.86 5.81 19.90
C LYS A 60 13.13 4.32 19.68
N PRO A 61 14.40 3.90 19.50
CA PRO A 61 14.74 2.49 19.30
C PRO A 61 14.18 1.58 20.39
N GLY A 62 13.64 0.43 19.99
CA GLY A 62 13.03 -0.54 20.89
C GLY A 62 12.11 -1.54 20.18
N ALA A 63 11.80 -2.62 20.89
CA ALA A 63 10.83 -3.62 20.49
C ALA A 63 9.55 -3.43 21.32
N TYR A 64 8.49 -2.95 20.69
CA TYR A 64 7.25 -2.55 21.33
C TYR A 64 6.20 -3.63 21.15
N SER A 65 5.94 -4.42 22.19
CA SER A 65 4.87 -5.41 22.23
C SER A 65 3.51 -4.74 22.48
N GLN A 66 3.05 -3.95 21.51
CA GLN A 66 1.85 -3.12 21.59
C GLN A 66 1.09 -3.18 20.26
N ASN A 67 -0.24 -3.16 20.34
CA ASN A 67 -1.10 -2.99 19.18
C ASN A 67 -1.57 -1.54 19.13
N ILE A 68 -1.36 -0.88 18.00
CA ILE A 68 -1.56 0.55 17.83
C ILE A 68 -2.79 0.78 16.97
N THR A 69 -3.69 1.65 17.42
CA THR A 69 -4.84 2.09 16.64
C THR A 69 -4.86 3.62 16.57
N ILE A 70 -4.72 4.16 15.37
CA ILE A 70 -4.88 5.59 15.07
C ILE A 70 -6.27 5.77 14.48
N HIS A 71 -7.23 6.28 15.25
CA HIS A 71 -8.60 6.52 14.77
C HIS A 71 -9.11 7.89 15.23
N SER A 72 -10.05 8.49 14.49
CA SER A 72 -10.59 9.82 14.81
C SER A 72 -9.51 10.91 14.92
N LYS A 73 -8.42 10.77 14.16
CA LYS A 73 -7.27 11.70 14.13
C LYS A 73 -7.10 12.27 12.72
N GLU A 74 -6.57 13.48 12.66
CA GLU A 74 -6.24 14.19 11.42
C GLU A 74 -4.79 14.68 11.48
N GLY A 75 -4.00 14.45 10.44
CA GLY A 75 -2.67 15.07 10.31
C GLY A 75 -1.61 14.55 11.28
N VAL A 76 -1.83 13.42 11.95
CA VAL A 76 -0.87 12.84 12.90
C VAL A 76 0.18 12.03 12.17
N LYS A 77 1.44 12.19 12.57
CA LYS A 77 2.58 11.41 12.08
C LYS A 77 3.05 10.42 13.14
N LEU A 78 3.29 9.17 12.75
CA LEU A 78 3.92 8.15 13.58
C LEU A 78 5.27 7.77 12.96
N VAL A 79 6.36 8.19 13.58
CA VAL A 79 7.71 8.13 13.01
C VAL A 79 8.61 7.30 13.91
N GLY A 80 9.15 6.20 13.39
CA GLY A 80 10.17 5.41 14.07
C GLY A 80 11.57 5.92 13.74
N ALA A 81 12.53 5.63 14.64
CA ALA A 81 13.94 5.96 14.43
C ALA A 81 14.58 5.23 13.23
N GLY A 82 13.94 4.18 12.70
CA GLY A 82 14.41 3.39 11.56
C GLY A 82 13.88 1.95 11.62
N VAL A 83 13.76 1.30 10.46
CA VAL A 83 13.23 -0.07 10.33
C VAL A 83 14.03 -1.11 11.12
N GLU A 84 15.34 -0.92 11.27
CA GLU A 84 16.22 -1.77 12.08
C GLU A 84 16.25 -1.39 13.57
N GLN A 85 15.63 -0.27 13.95
CA GLN A 85 15.70 0.28 15.30
C GLN A 85 14.37 0.17 16.05
N VAL A 86 13.24 0.28 15.35
CA VAL A 86 11.90 0.22 15.94
C VAL A 86 11.14 -0.95 15.37
N THR A 87 10.69 -1.86 16.23
CA THR A 87 9.80 -2.97 15.84
C THR A 87 8.54 -2.96 16.67
N LEU A 88 7.38 -2.89 16.02
CA LEU A 88 6.09 -3.19 16.62
C LEU A 88 5.87 -4.71 16.55
N LEU A 89 5.63 -5.33 17.71
CA LEU A 89 5.49 -6.78 17.85
C LEU A 89 4.03 -7.15 18.16
N GLY A 90 3.46 -7.99 17.30
CA GLY A 90 2.15 -8.59 17.49
C GLY A 90 2.08 -9.43 18.75
N ARG A 91 1.08 -9.13 19.58
CA ARG A 91 0.87 -9.75 20.90
C ARG A 91 0.19 -11.11 20.84
N GLY A 92 -0.38 -11.50 19.69
CA GLY A 92 -1.09 -12.77 19.51
C GLY A 92 -2.45 -12.87 20.21
N ASP A 93 -2.83 -11.87 21.01
CA ASP A 93 -4.15 -11.73 21.64
C ASP A 93 -5.16 -10.96 20.77
N LEU A 94 -4.67 -10.26 19.76
CA LEU A 94 -5.44 -9.44 18.83
C LEU A 94 -4.91 -9.65 17.41
N VAL A 95 -5.80 -9.54 16.43
CA VAL A 95 -5.45 -9.51 15.01
C VAL A 95 -5.01 -8.09 14.67
N GLY A 96 -3.83 -7.92 14.06
CA GLY A 96 -3.32 -6.61 13.68
C GLY A 96 -2.46 -5.95 14.74
N VAL A 97 -1.23 -5.60 14.35
CA VAL A 97 -0.30 -4.81 15.15
C VAL A 97 -0.59 -3.32 15.00
N LEU A 98 -0.95 -2.88 13.80
CA LEU A 98 -1.13 -1.47 13.47
C LEU A 98 -2.41 -1.25 12.68
N HIS A 99 -3.29 -0.41 13.21
CA HIS A 99 -4.53 -0.01 12.58
C HIS A 99 -4.61 1.49 12.35
N VAL A 100 -5.00 1.88 11.15
CA VAL A 100 -5.33 3.27 10.80
C VAL A 100 -6.80 3.35 10.42
N GLY A 101 -7.58 3.98 11.30
CA GLY A 101 -9.02 3.93 11.33
C GLY A 101 -9.56 2.65 12.00
N LYS A 102 -10.84 2.70 12.37
CA LYS A 102 -11.60 1.63 13.01
C LYS A 102 -13.07 1.90 12.75
N TRP A 103 -13.81 0.98 12.12
CA TRP A 103 -15.24 1.18 11.84
C TRP A 103 -16.03 1.62 13.10
N PRO A 104 -16.88 2.67 13.05
CA PRO A 104 -17.18 3.53 11.90
C PRO A 104 -16.26 4.75 11.72
N TYR A 105 -15.24 4.91 12.57
CA TYR A 105 -14.34 6.06 12.62
C TYR A 105 -13.11 5.90 11.71
N GLY A 106 -12.99 6.75 10.70
CA GLY A 106 -11.77 6.85 9.90
C GLY A 106 -10.62 7.58 10.61
N ALA A 107 -9.50 7.70 9.91
CA ALA A 107 -8.45 8.68 10.19
C ALA A 107 -8.09 9.39 8.88
N THR A 108 -7.64 10.64 8.96
CA THR A 108 -7.32 11.44 7.77
C THR A 108 -5.91 11.98 7.82
N ASP A 109 -5.23 12.01 6.68
CA ASP A 109 -3.90 12.62 6.53
C ASP A 109 -2.89 12.06 7.55
N ILE A 110 -2.83 10.73 7.67
CA ILE A 110 -1.91 10.04 8.59
C ILE A 110 -0.67 9.62 7.84
N GLU A 111 0.50 9.85 8.44
CA GLU A 111 1.79 9.44 7.91
C GLU A 111 2.49 8.47 8.87
N ILE A 112 2.94 7.32 8.39
CA ILE A 112 3.67 6.32 9.19
C ILE A 112 4.97 5.95 8.49
N THR A 113 6.09 6.10 9.20
CA THR A 113 7.43 5.93 8.61
C THR A 113 8.44 5.26 9.54
N GLY A 114 9.47 4.63 8.94
CA GLY A 114 10.71 4.31 9.63
C GLY A 114 10.61 3.26 10.73
N MET A 115 9.78 2.23 10.55
CA MET A 115 9.66 1.14 11.53
C MET A 115 9.33 -0.20 10.90
N THR A 116 9.60 -1.27 11.64
CA THR A 116 9.15 -2.62 11.34
C THR A 116 7.83 -2.91 12.05
N VAL A 117 6.87 -3.53 11.34
CA VAL A 117 5.63 -4.08 11.91
C VAL A 117 5.65 -5.59 11.72
N ASN A 118 5.51 -6.38 12.80
CA ASN A 118 5.70 -7.83 12.74
C ASN A 118 4.57 -8.60 13.44
N GLU A 119 3.74 -9.28 12.63
CA GLU A 119 2.65 -10.17 13.09
C GLU A 119 2.91 -11.64 12.72
N ARG A 120 4.17 -12.04 12.51
CA ARG A 120 4.55 -13.44 12.22
C ARG A 120 3.74 -14.06 11.07
N GLY A 121 3.48 -13.28 10.02
CA GLY A 121 2.78 -13.72 8.80
C GLY A 121 1.25 -13.56 8.82
N GLY A 122 0.68 -13.10 9.93
CA GLY A 122 -0.74 -12.75 10.01
C GLY A 122 -1.08 -11.39 9.37
N HIS A 123 -2.27 -10.88 9.70
CA HIS A 123 -2.70 -9.53 9.36
C HIS A 123 -1.90 -8.52 10.18
N ALA A 124 -0.88 -7.88 9.60
CA ALA A 124 0.01 -6.99 10.33
C ALA A 124 -0.53 -5.55 10.41
N VAL A 125 -1.04 -5.04 9.29
CA VAL A 125 -1.50 -3.65 9.16
C VAL A 125 -2.89 -3.59 8.54
N GLY A 126 -3.83 -2.91 9.20
CA GLY A 126 -5.17 -2.65 8.68
C GLY A 126 -5.44 -1.16 8.49
N ILE A 127 -6.08 -0.79 7.38
CA ILE A 127 -6.52 0.58 7.09
C ILE A 127 -8.02 0.54 6.82
N PHE A 128 -8.81 1.27 7.61
CA PHE A 128 -10.26 1.21 7.57
C PHE A 128 -10.90 2.60 7.52
N ASN A 129 -11.72 2.86 6.51
CA ASN A 129 -12.46 4.14 6.35
C ASN A 129 -11.57 5.41 6.39
N GLY A 130 -10.27 5.25 6.11
CA GLY A 130 -9.29 6.34 6.13
C GLY A 130 -9.19 7.07 4.79
N LYS A 131 -8.71 8.32 4.84
CA LYS A 131 -8.38 9.10 3.64
C LYS A 131 -6.99 9.73 3.77
N GLY A 132 -6.17 9.69 2.72
CA GLY A 132 -4.87 10.38 2.74
C GLY A 132 -3.86 9.69 3.66
N ILE A 133 -3.82 8.36 3.63
CA ILE A 133 -2.92 7.58 4.50
C ILE A 133 -1.63 7.29 3.74
N THR A 134 -0.48 7.63 4.32
CA THR A 134 0.83 7.40 3.73
C THR A 134 1.67 6.48 4.60
N PHE A 135 2.13 5.37 4.02
CA PHE A 135 3.18 4.52 4.57
C PHE A 135 4.45 4.71 3.74
N ARG A 136 5.57 5.05 4.39
CA ARG A 136 6.84 5.26 3.71
C ARG A 136 8.00 4.56 4.44
N GLY A 137 8.77 3.76 3.74
CA GLY A 137 9.97 3.14 4.30
C GLY A 137 9.66 2.27 5.51
N LEU A 138 8.62 1.44 5.40
CA LEU A 138 8.24 0.46 6.42
C LEU A 138 8.71 -0.93 6.03
N HIS A 139 9.03 -1.76 7.03
CA HIS A 139 9.17 -3.20 6.87
C HIS A 139 7.96 -3.89 7.50
N VAL A 140 7.09 -4.47 6.69
CA VAL A 140 5.89 -5.19 7.17
C VAL A 140 6.09 -6.69 7.00
N LYS A 141 6.13 -7.40 8.13
CA LYS A 141 6.21 -8.86 8.19
C LYS A 141 4.81 -9.44 8.42
N GLY A 142 4.05 -9.56 7.34
CA GLY A 142 2.64 -9.94 7.29
C GLY A 142 1.84 -9.12 6.29
N MET A 143 0.51 -9.28 6.32
CA MET A 143 -0.40 -8.63 5.37
C MET A 143 -0.64 -7.15 5.70
N VAL A 144 -0.75 -6.33 4.65
CA VAL A 144 -1.38 -5.00 4.68
C VAL A 144 -2.77 -5.09 4.06
N PHE A 145 -3.81 -4.70 4.80
CA PHE A 145 -5.20 -4.74 4.32
C PHE A 145 -5.85 -3.35 4.37
N GLY A 146 -6.40 -2.90 3.23
CA GLY A 146 -7.17 -1.68 3.12
C GLY A 146 -8.63 -1.96 2.76
N GLN A 147 -9.56 -1.41 3.55
CA GLN A 147 -10.99 -1.55 3.29
C GLN A 147 -11.71 -0.20 3.38
N GLN A 148 -12.42 0.16 2.30
CA GLN A 148 -13.16 1.42 2.19
C GLN A 148 -12.28 2.65 2.39
N VAL A 149 -11.04 2.60 1.90
CA VAL A 149 -10.05 3.69 2.07
C VAL A 149 -9.88 4.48 0.78
N ARG A 150 -9.51 5.76 0.92
CA ARG A 150 -9.24 6.65 -0.23
C ARG A 150 -7.87 7.30 -0.12
N ASP A 151 -7.27 7.59 -1.27
CA ASP A 151 -6.00 8.31 -1.35
C ASP A 151 -4.89 7.68 -0.48
N VAL A 152 -4.79 6.34 -0.47
CA VAL A 152 -3.70 5.64 0.25
C VAL A 152 -2.44 5.62 -0.61
N ARG A 153 -1.28 5.87 0.01
CA ARG A 153 0.05 5.79 -0.61
C ARG A 153 0.94 4.86 0.19
N ILE A 154 1.51 3.86 -0.47
CA ILE A 154 2.48 2.93 0.13
C ILE A 154 3.76 3.04 -0.71
N GLU A 155 4.82 3.55 -0.11
CA GLU A 155 6.02 3.97 -0.83
C GLU A 155 7.29 3.41 -0.19
N ASP A 156 8.16 2.84 -1.02
CA ASP A 156 9.48 2.36 -0.61
C ASP A 156 9.43 1.39 0.59
N CYS A 157 8.36 0.60 0.69
CA CYS A 157 8.17 -0.39 1.75
C CYS A 157 8.64 -1.78 1.30
N VAL A 158 9.03 -2.59 2.29
CA VAL A 158 9.26 -4.03 2.13
C VAL A 158 8.11 -4.76 2.83
N ILE A 159 7.31 -5.51 2.09
CA ILE A 159 6.10 -6.16 2.60
C ILE A 159 6.17 -7.65 2.23
N GLY A 160 6.14 -8.53 3.23
CA GLY A 160 6.26 -9.94 2.94
C GLY A 160 6.12 -10.88 4.12
N GLY A 161 6.20 -12.18 3.81
CA GLY A 161 6.08 -13.25 4.80
C GLY A 161 4.65 -13.47 5.29
N SER A 162 3.63 -12.95 4.59
CA SER A 162 2.22 -13.23 4.88
C SER A 162 1.88 -14.66 4.49
N GLU A 163 1.14 -15.36 5.34
CA GLU A 163 0.59 -16.70 5.02
C GLU A 163 -0.59 -16.62 4.03
N THR A 164 -0.93 -15.41 3.56
CA THR A 164 -2.02 -15.16 2.61
C THR A 164 -1.59 -14.13 1.56
N THR A 165 -2.14 -12.93 1.57
CA THR A 165 -1.77 -11.87 0.64
C THR A 165 -0.77 -10.92 1.27
N GLY A 166 0.20 -10.41 0.49
CA GLY A 166 1.09 -9.33 0.93
C GLY A 166 0.33 -8.02 1.13
N VAL A 167 -0.38 -7.55 0.10
CA VAL A 167 -1.23 -6.35 0.16
C VAL A 167 -2.61 -6.61 -0.44
N GLN A 168 -3.68 -6.28 0.27
CA GLN A 168 -5.05 -6.44 -0.22
C GLN A 168 -5.87 -5.16 -0.07
N PHE A 169 -6.65 -4.83 -1.10
CA PHE A 169 -7.60 -3.72 -1.12
C PHE A 169 -9.01 -4.19 -1.48
N ALA A 170 -10.00 -3.74 -0.69
CA ALA A 170 -11.42 -3.92 -0.95
C ALA A 170 -12.15 -2.57 -0.92
N ASP A 171 -12.86 -2.25 -2.01
CA ASP A 171 -13.56 -0.97 -2.20
C ASP A 171 -12.70 0.26 -1.87
N SER A 172 -11.47 0.28 -2.37
CA SER A 172 -10.43 1.22 -1.94
C SER A 172 -9.68 1.89 -3.09
N GLN A 173 -9.07 3.05 -2.83
CA GLN A 173 -8.19 3.74 -3.77
C GLN A 173 -6.77 3.84 -3.20
N ALA A 174 -5.78 3.32 -3.94
CA ALA A 174 -4.40 3.25 -3.48
C ALA A 174 -3.36 3.43 -4.59
N VAL A 175 -2.18 3.93 -4.22
CA VAL A 175 -0.99 3.97 -5.07
C VAL A 175 0.17 3.31 -4.34
N LEU A 176 0.76 2.29 -4.96
CA LEU A 176 1.92 1.55 -4.47
C LEU A 176 3.13 1.91 -5.35
N ILE A 177 4.16 2.51 -4.77
CA ILE A 177 5.34 2.98 -5.51
C ILE A 177 6.63 2.43 -4.90
N GLY A 178 7.50 1.84 -5.72
CA GLY A 178 8.87 1.52 -5.27
C GLY A 178 8.94 0.43 -4.21
N ASN A 179 7.87 -0.36 -4.00
CA ASN A 179 7.82 -1.36 -2.95
C ASN A 179 8.46 -2.68 -3.41
N VAL A 180 8.94 -3.45 -2.43
CA VAL A 180 9.30 -4.86 -2.60
C VAL A 180 8.25 -5.70 -1.89
N ILE A 181 7.47 -6.49 -2.63
CA ILE A 181 6.40 -7.35 -2.10
C ILE A 181 6.76 -8.80 -2.35
N HIS A 182 6.99 -9.57 -1.28
CA HIS A 182 7.65 -10.86 -1.41
C HIS A 182 7.19 -11.95 -0.46
N ASP A 183 7.37 -13.21 -0.88
CA ASP A 183 7.21 -14.40 -0.03
C ASP A 183 5.83 -14.45 0.67
N ASN A 184 4.75 -14.36 -0.12
CA ASN A 184 3.36 -14.53 0.31
C ASN A 184 2.65 -15.58 -0.57
N ASP A 185 1.42 -15.99 -0.22
CA ASP A 185 0.61 -16.78 -1.17
C ASP A 185 0.27 -15.96 -2.41
N TYR A 186 -0.26 -14.75 -2.22
CA TYR A 186 -0.56 -13.77 -3.28
C TYR A 186 0.21 -12.47 -3.02
N GLY A 187 0.74 -11.83 -4.06
CA GLY A 187 1.45 -10.56 -3.90
C GLY A 187 0.51 -9.40 -3.54
N VAL A 188 -0.26 -8.94 -4.53
CA VAL A 188 -1.25 -7.86 -4.36
C VAL A 188 -2.63 -8.30 -4.86
N ASN A 189 -3.66 -8.19 -4.02
CA ASN A 189 -5.04 -8.49 -4.36
C ASN A 189 -5.89 -7.20 -4.40
N VAL A 190 -6.52 -6.93 -5.55
CA VAL A 190 -7.36 -5.75 -5.78
C VAL A 190 -8.79 -6.22 -6.06
N ALA A 191 -9.68 -6.02 -5.08
CA ALA A 191 -11.03 -6.57 -5.07
C ALA A 191 -12.13 -5.50 -4.94
N GLY A 192 -13.39 -5.92 -5.09
CA GLY A 192 -14.58 -5.06 -5.02
C GLY A 192 -14.59 -4.02 -6.14
N LYS A 193 -14.78 -2.75 -5.76
CA LYS A 193 -14.74 -1.59 -6.69
C LYS A 193 -13.44 -0.80 -6.56
N SER A 194 -12.36 -1.43 -6.11
CA SER A 194 -11.08 -0.74 -5.86
C SER A 194 -10.46 -0.16 -7.13
N GLU A 195 -9.70 0.93 -6.98
CA GLU A 195 -8.85 1.52 -8.02
C GLU A 195 -7.42 1.66 -7.51
N VAL A 196 -6.52 0.79 -7.99
CA VAL A 196 -5.15 0.70 -7.49
C VAL A 196 -4.12 0.90 -8.59
N ARG A 197 -3.14 1.79 -8.35
CA ARG A 197 -1.99 1.97 -9.24
C ARG A 197 -0.75 1.37 -8.60
N LEU A 198 -0.10 0.45 -9.31
CA LEU A 198 1.19 -0.13 -8.94
C LEU A 198 2.23 0.45 -9.89
N GLU A 199 3.19 1.19 -9.35
CA GLU A 199 4.29 1.78 -10.09
C GLU A 199 5.64 1.36 -9.54
N ARG A 200 6.53 0.85 -10.40
CA ARG A 200 7.92 0.57 -10.00
C ARG A 200 8.06 -0.34 -8.78
N ASN A 201 7.15 -1.28 -8.61
CA ASN A 201 7.23 -2.29 -7.56
C ASN A 201 7.96 -3.53 -8.07
N VAL A 202 8.73 -4.16 -7.19
CA VAL A 202 9.26 -5.51 -7.38
C VAL A 202 8.33 -6.45 -6.61
N ILE A 203 7.64 -7.35 -7.31
CA ILE A 203 6.75 -8.33 -6.69
C ILE A 203 7.27 -9.73 -7.01
N THR A 204 7.71 -10.46 -5.99
CA THR A 204 8.52 -11.66 -6.21
C THR A 204 8.30 -12.78 -5.21
N ARG A 205 8.55 -14.03 -5.63
CA ARG A 205 8.46 -15.24 -4.78
C ARG A 205 7.11 -15.41 -4.09
N ASN A 206 6.02 -14.99 -4.73
CA ASN A 206 4.69 -15.32 -4.25
C ASN A 206 4.25 -16.67 -4.84
N LEU A 207 3.58 -17.50 -4.04
CA LEU A 207 3.20 -18.86 -4.42
C LEU A 207 2.30 -18.88 -5.66
N PHE A 208 1.35 -17.95 -5.73
CA PHE A 208 0.37 -17.79 -6.79
C PHE A 208 0.64 -16.50 -7.60
N GLU A 209 -0.37 -15.66 -7.82
CA GLU A 209 -0.24 -14.41 -8.58
C GLU A 209 0.61 -13.35 -7.86
N ALA A 210 1.46 -12.66 -8.61
CA ALA A 210 2.06 -11.40 -8.16
C ALA A 210 0.98 -10.33 -7.99
N VAL A 211 0.04 -10.23 -8.95
CA VAL A 211 -1.11 -9.31 -8.86
C VAL A 211 -2.40 -10.02 -9.28
N LEU A 212 -3.40 -9.99 -8.41
CA LEU A 212 -4.75 -10.46 -8.68
C LEU A 212 -5.71 -9.26 -8.71
N VAL A 213 -6.46 -9.10 -9.80
CA VAL A 213 -7.49 -8.05 -9.93
C VAL A 213 -8.83 -8.72 -10.20
N GLY A 214 -9.78 -8.55 -9.30
CA GLY A 214 -11.07 -9.24 -9.33
C GLY A 214 -12.27 -8.31 -9.42
N ASP A 215 -13.46 -8.91 -9.35
CA ASP A 215 -14.75 -8.24 -9.21
C ASP A 215 -14.99 -7.14 -10.26
N HIS A 216 -15.10 -5.88 -9.83
CA HIS A 216 -15.29 -4.70 -10.68
C HIS A 216 -14.11 -3.73 -10.53
N ALA A 217 -12.98 -4.24 -10.03
CA ALA A 217 -11.83 -3.42 -9.69
C ALA A 217 -11.12 -2.91 -10.95
N LYS A 218 -10.32 -1.85 -10.74
CA LYS A 218 -9.44 -1.29 -11.74
C LYS A 218 -8.01 -1.30 -11.24
N ALA A 219 -7.08 -1.68 -12.10
CA ALA A 219 -5.67 -1.64 -11.78
C ALA A 219 -4.85 -1.00 -12.90
N LYS A 220 -3.82 -0.23 -12.51
CA LYS A 220 -2.79 0.26 -13.43
C LYS A 220 -1.43 -0.27 -12.99
N LEU A 221 -0.84 -1.15 -13.79
CA LEU A 221 0.46 -1.76 -13.55
C LEU A 221 1.46 -1.08 -14.48
N ILE A 222 2.30 -0.20 -13.95
CA ILE A 222 3.22 0.63 -14.72
C ILE A 222 4.66 0.42 -14.26
N SER A 223 5.51 -0.06 -15.17
CA SER A 223 6.94 -0.26 -14.89
C SER A 223 7.21 -1.11 -13.65
N ASN A 224 6.45 -2.17 -13.41
CA ASN A 224 6.72 -3.11 -12.32
C ASN A 224 7.60 -4.26 -12.79
N THR A 225 8.29 -4.91 -11.85
CA THR A 225 9.03 -6.16 -12.09
C THR A 225 8.32 -7.28 -11.33
N LEU A 226 7.58 -8.14 -12.04
CA LEU A 226 6.78 -9.24 -11.51
C LEU A 226 7.49 -10.56 -11.82
N VAL A 227 8.28 -11.06 -10.87
CA VAL A 227 9.23 -12.15 -11.15
C VAL A 227 9.27 -13.25 -10.11
N LYS A 228 9.51 -14.50 -10.53
CA LYS A 228 9.57 -15.68 -9.64
C LYS A 228 8.27 -15.94 -8.85
N ASN A 229 7.11 -15.61 -9.40
CA ASN A 229 5.81 -15.92 -8.83
C ASN A 229 5.19 -17.16 -9.52
N GLY A 230 4.06 -17.64 -9.01
CA GLY A 230 3.21 -18.57 -9.76
C GLY A 230 2.75 -17.96 -11.09
N SER A 231 2.18 -16.76 -11.05
CA SER A 231 1.75 -16.00 -12.24
C SER A 231 2.14 -14.52 -12.13
N GLY A 232 2.33 -13.84 -13.26
CA GLY A 232 2.59 -12.40 -13.29
C GLY A 232 1.39 -11.59 -12.80
N ALA A 233 0.28 -11.61 -13.55
CA ALA A 233 -0.96 -10.98 -13.12
C ALA A 233 -2.19 -11.71 -13.67
N SER A 234 -3.25 -11.80 -12.86
CA SER A 234 -4.54 -12.34 -13.26
C SER A 234 -5.62 -11.26 -13.19
N PHE A 235 -6.33 -11.05 -14.30
CA PHE A 235 -7.45 -10.12 -14.43
C PHE A 235 -8.74 -10.93 -14.53
N LEU A 236 -9.53 -10.93 -13.46
CA LEU A 236 -10.72 -11.76 -13.28
C LEU A 236 -11.98 -10.92 -13.13
N GLY A 237 -13.14 -11.59 -13.06
CA GLY A 237 -14.44 -10.93 -12.94
C GLY A 237 -14.70 -9.98 -14.11
N SER A 238 -15.28 -8.82 -13.79
CA SER A 238 -15.53 -7.71 -14.71
C SER A 238 -14.49 -6.59 -14.53
N SER A 239 -13.27 -6.94 -14.13
CA SER A 239 -12.21 -5.97 -13.88
C SER A 239 -11.76 -5.25 -15.14
N ARG A 240 -11.18 -4.05 -14.97
CA ARG A 240 -10.63 -3.23 -16.07
C ARG A 240 -9.24 -2.76 -15.72
N SER A 241 -8.24 -3.22 -16.46
CA SER A 241 -6.84 -2.96 -16.12
C SER A 241 -6.01 -2.47 -17.29
N GLU A 242 -4.99 -1.69 -16.97
CA GLU A 242 -3.93 -1.28 -17.89
C GLU A 242 -2.60 -1.84 -17.36
N ALA A 243 -1.86 -2.58 -18.19
CA ALA A 243 -0.53 -3.05 -17.85
C ALA A 243 0.45 -2.58 -18.91
N SER A 244 1.38 -1.69 -18.53
CA SER A 244 2.39 -1.17 -19.45
C SER A 244 3.77 -1.02 -18.86
N GLY A 245 4.78 -1.26 -19.69
CA GLY A 245 6.17 -1.08 -19.32
C GLY A 245 6.69 -2.06 -18.28
N ASN A 246 5.95 -3.14 -17.97
CA ASN A 246 6.32 -4.09 -16.92
C ASN A 246 7.31 -5.13 -17.43
N ILE A 247 8.11 -5.70 -16.53
CA ILE A 247 8.83 -6.95 -16.77
C ILE A 247 8.09 -8.06 -16.03
N VAL A 248 7.70 -9.10 -16.75
CA VAL A 248 6.96 -10.25 -16.24
C VAL A 248 7.70 -11.51 -16.68
N GLY A 249 8.48 -12.10 -15.78
CA GLY A 249 9.35 -13.20 -16.15
C GLY A 249 9.71 -14.10 -14.99
N PHE A 250 10.26 -15.27 -15.29
CA PHE A 250 10.58 -16.30 -14.30
C PHE A 250 9.36 -16.82 -13.52
N ASN A 251 8.15 -16.40 -13.90
CA ASN A 251 6.91 -16.95 -13.39
C ASN A 251 6.57 -18.24 -14.15
N LYS A 252 5.59 -19.02 -13.66
CA LYS A 252 5.05 -20.14 -14.46
C LYS A 252 4.31 -19.57 -15.67
N ILE A 253 3.44 -18.60 -15.42
CA ILE A 253 2.59 -17.93 -16.41
C ILE A 253 2.79 -16.41 -16.33
N GLY A 254 2.67 -15.71 -17.45
CA GLY A 254 2.68 -14.24 -17.51
C GLY A 254 1.36 -13.62 -17.07
N PHE A 255 0.55 -13.16 -18.04
CA PHE A 255 -0.77 -12.58 -17.79
C PHE A 255 -1.91 -13.56 -18.08
N SER A 256 -2.91 -13.57 -17.21
CA SER A 256 -4.16 -14.30 -17.41
C SER A 256 -5.34 -13.34 -17.43
N VAL A 257 -6.21 -13.46 -18.44
CA VAL A 257 -7.35 -12.56 -18.66
C VAL A 257 -8.63 -13.36 -18.75
N ALA A 258 -9.58 -13.12 -17.84
CA ALA A 258 -10.91 -13.73 -17.94
C ALA A 258 -11.68 -13.13 -19.12
N ALA A 259 -12.51 -13.93 -19.80
CA ALA A 259 -13.33 -13.48 -20.94
C ALA A 259 -14.28 -12.32 -20.60
N THR A 260 -14.62 -12.14 -19.32
CA THR A 260 -15.48 -11.06 -18.80
C THR A 260 -14.70 -9.82 -18.38
N SER A 261 -13.38 -9.88 -18.35
CA SER A 261 -12.50 -8.77 -17.95
C SER A 261 -11.96 -8.01 -19.16
N GLN A 262 -11.44 -6.81 -18.93
CA GLN A 262 -10.77 -6.01 -19.96
C GLN A 262 -9.36 -5.66 -19.50
N ALA A 263 -8.36 -6.03 -20.29
CA ALA A 263 -6.96 -5.68 -20.03
C ALA A 263 -6.36 -5.02 -21.27
N THR A 264 -5.89 -3.79 -21.12
CA THR A 264 -5.10 -3.10 -22.15
C THR A 264 -3.62 -3.29 -21.84
N LEU A 265 -2.90 -3.91 -22.76
CA LEU A 265 -1.51 -4.32 -22.60
C LEU A 265 -0.63 -3.54 -23.59
N SER A 266 0.51 -3.04 -23.14
CA SER A 266 1.49 -2.43 -24.05
C SER A 266 2.90 -2.35 -23.49
N PHE A 267 3.90 -2.57 -24.33
CA PHE A 267 5.32 -2.45 -23.95
C PHE A 267 5.71 -3.26 -22.71
N ASN A 268 5.09 -4.42 -22.47
CA ASN A 268 5.53 -5.35 -21.43
C ASN A 268 6.59 -6.30 -21.98
N ALA A 269 7.54 -6.68 -21.14
CA ALA A 269 8.51 -7.73 -21.43
C ALA A 269 8.08 -9.03 -20.76
N MET A 270 8.01 -10.09 -21.55
CA MET A 270 7.60 -11.43 -21.14
C MET A 270 8.78 -12.40 -21.23
N PHE A 271 9.00 -13.15 -20.16
CA PHE A 271 10.03 -14.20 -20.10
C PHE A 271 9.64 -15.28 -19.09
N ASN A 272 8.48 -15.90 -19.29
CA ASN A 272 7.92 -16.88 -18.36
C ASN A 272 8.32 -18.32 -18.72
N ARG A 273 8.17 -19.25 -17.77
CA ARG A 273 8.58 -20.65 -17.93
C ARG A 273 7.67 -21.46 -18.84
N GLU A 274 6.38 -21.13 -18.88
CA GLU A 274 5.39 -21.81 -19.72
C GLU A 274 4.76 -20.82 -20.70
N ASN A 275 3.65 -20.19 -20.34
CA ASN A 275 2.88 -19.35 -21.24
C ASN A 275 2.89 -17.89 -20.79
N ASP A 276 3.12 -16.96 -21.71
CA ASP A 276 3.13 -15.52 -21.40
C ASP A 276 1.73 -14.92 -21.30
N TYR A 277 0.75 -15.49 -22.02
CA TYR A 277 -0.63 -15.01 -22.05
C TYR A 277 -1.61 -16.18 -22.01
N MET A 278 -2.64 -16.04 -21.18
CA MET A 278 -3.67 -17.05 -20.95
C MET A 278 -5.06 -16.42 -20.94
N ILE A 279 -6.07 -17.18 -21.37
CA ILE A 279 -7.45 -16.94 -20.98
C ILE A 279 -7.73 -17.68 -19.66
N ALA A 280 -8.25 -16.95 -18.69
CA ALA A 280 -8.59 -17.51 -17.38
C ALA A 280 -9.83 -18.43 -17.47
N GLY A 281 -9.75 -19.61 -16.87
CA GLY A 281 -10.81 -20.62 -16.89
C GLY A 281 -10.46 -21.86 -16.06
N SER A 282 -11.29 -22.90 -16.17
CA SER A 282 -11.09 -24.18 -15.47
C SER A 282 -11.00 -25.33 -16.48
N PRO A 283 -9.81 -25.66 -17.01
CA PRO A 283 -8.51 -25.03 -16.76
C PRO A 283 -8.27 -23.74 -17.58
N ASN A 284 -7.23 -22.98 -17.23
CA ASN A 284 -6.74 -21.88 -18.06
C ASN A 284 -6.28 -22.40 -19.44
N ALA A 285 -6.46 -21.59 -20.48
CA ALA A 285 -6.04 -21.92 -21.85
C ALA A 285 -4.97 -20.95 -22.36
N PRO A 286 -3.90 -21.42 -23.04
CA PRO A 286 -2.95 -20.56 -23.72
C PRO A 286 -3.63 -19.64 -24.73
N ALA A 287 -3.23 -18.37 -24.74
CA ALA A 287 -3.86 -17.33 -25.54
C ALA A 287 -2.82 -16.36 -26.13
N PRO A 288 -1.92 -16.83 -27.01
CA PRO A 288 -0.88 -15.99 -27.61
C PRO A 288 -1.44 -14.80 -28.39
N GLU A 289 -2.69 -14.86 -28.84
CA GLU A 289 -3.41 -13.77 -29.50
C GLU A 289 -3.66 -12.54 -28.62
N LEU A 290 -3.57 -12.68 -27.28
CA LEU A 290 -3.63 -11.54 -26.37
C LEU A 290 -2.36 -10.69 -26.41
N LYS A 291 -1.27 -11.20 -26.97
CA LYS A 291 -0.01 -10.47 -27.07
C LYS A 291 -0.16 -9.29 -28.03
N PRO A 292 -0.04 -8.03 -27.57
CA PRO A 292 0.01 -6.89 -28.48
C PRO A 292 1.37 -6.84 -29.22
N GLU A 293 1.40 -6.13 -30.35
CA GLU A 293 2.64 -5.92 -31.13
C GLU A 293 3.73 -5.21 -30.31
N SER A 294 3.34 -4.33 -29.38
CA SER A 294 4.26 -3.56 -28.54
C SER A 294 4.92 -4.35 -27.42
N ASP A 295 4.37 -5.51 -27.04
CA ASP A 295 4.98 -6.38 -26.01
C ASP A 295 6.16 -7.18 -26.60
N LEU A 296 7.17 -7.42 -25.77
CA LEU A 296 8.39 -8.13 -26.13
C LEU A 296 8.44 -9.49 -25.44
N VAL A 297 8.85 -10.54 -26.15
CA VAL A 297 9.22 -11.82 -25.55
C VAL A 297 10.73 -11.92 -25.61
N ALA A 298 11.40 -11.65 -24.48
CA ALA A 298 12.86 -11.55 -24.44
C ALA A 298 13.40 -11.72 -23.02
N ASP A 299 14.60 -12.29 -22.92
CA ASP A 299 15.37 -12.32 -21.67
C ASP A 299 15.60 -10.88 -21.16
N PRO A 300 15.20 -10.55 -19.92
CA PRO A 300 15.43 -9.23 -19.35
C PRO A 300 16.90 -8.86 -19.23
N ARG A 301 17.82 -9.83 -19.19
CA ARG A 301 19.24 -9.60 -18.94
C ARG A 301 19.44 -8.88 -17.60
N PHE A 302 18.83 -9.42 -16.55
CA PHE A 302 19.05 -8.95 -15.18
C PHE A 302 20.52 -9.11 -14.76
N VAL A 303 20.95 -8.31 -13.78
CA VAL A 303 22.33 -8.35 -13.25
C VAL A 303 22.59 -9.67 -12.54
N ASP A 304 21.72 -10.05 -11.60
CA ASP A 304 21.84 -11.31 -10.85
C ASP A 304 20.45 -11.79 -10.42
N VAL A 305 19.88 -12.71 -11.18
CA VAL A 305 18.55 -13.27 -10.88
C VAL A 305 18.57 -14.08 -9.60
N GLU A 306 19.65 -14.79 -9.30
CA GLU A 306 19.71 -15.71 -8.15
C GLU A 306 19.67 -14.95 -6.82
N HIS A 307 20.32 -13.78 -6.76
CA HIS A 307 20.35 -12.91 -5.58
C HIS A 307 19.37 -11.73 -5.64
N ASP A 308 18.33 -11.82 -6.48
CA ASP A 308 17.25 -10.83 -6.64
C ASP A 308 17.69 -9.42 -7.06
N ASP A 309 18.84 -9.30 -7.74
CA ASP A 309 19.24 -8.07 -8.42
C ASP A 309 18.59 -7.98 -9.80
N PHE A 310 17.34 -7.52 -9.81
CA PHE A 310 16.54 -7.35 -11.01
C PHE A 310 16.82 -6.03 -11.76
N ARG A 311 17.96 -5.38 -11.52
CA ARG A 311 18.38 -4.27 -12.39
C ARG A 311 18.75 -4.82 -13.76
N LEU A 312 18.45 -4.07 -14.82
CA LEU A 312 18.82 -4.44 -16.18
C LEU A 312 20.30 -4.18 -16.42
N ARG A 313 20.97 -5.09 -17.12
CA ARG A 313 22.32 -4.84 -17.66
C ARG A 313 22.27 -3.81 -18.81
N PRO A 314 23.37 -3.08 -19.07
CA PRO A 314 23.41 -2.07 -20.14
C PRO A 314 23.12 -2.60 -21.55
N ASP A 315 23.34 -3.90 -21.79
CA ASP A 315 23.10 -4.58 -23.07
C ASP A 315 21.67 -5.15 -23.19
N SER A 316 20.79 -4.90 -22.21
CA SER A 316 19.42 -5.38 -22.23
C SER A 316 18.63 -4.77 -23.40
N VAL A 317 17.88 -5.62 -24.10
CA VAL A 317 16.94 -5.18 -25.13
C VAL A 317 15.73 -4.46 -24.55
N LEU A 318 15.56 -4.40 -23.23
CA LEU A 318 14.42 -3.76 -22.56
C LEU A 318 14.61 -2.26 -22.26
N LEU A 319 15.69 -1.67 -22.78
CA LEU A 319 15.94 -0.23 -22.71
C LEU A 319 15.20 0.51 -23.84
N ASN A 320 14.77 1.75 -23.55
CA ASN A 320 14.18 2.70 -24.50
C ASN A 320 13.04 2.09 -25.36
N LYS A 321 11.94 1.68 -24.71
CA LYS A 321 10.77 1.10 -25.38
C LYS A 321 9.56 2.00 -25.30
N GLY A 322 9.05 2.42 -26.46
CA GLY A 322 7.96 3.39 -26.52
C GLY A 322 8.32 4.67 -25.75
N ALA A 323 7.51 5.03 -24.76
CA ALA A 323 7.76 6.16 -23.87
C ALA A 323 8.63 5.82 -22.64
N PHE A 324 9.03 4.56 -22.47
CA PHE A 324 9.77 4.08 -21.30
C PHE A 324 11.28 4.09 -21.56
N GLY A 325 12.05 4.84 -20.76
CA GLY A 325 13.52 4.79 -20.80
C GLY A 325 14.08 3.40 -20.47
N TYR A 326 13.35 2.63 -19.68
CA TYR A 326 13.57 1.20 -19.43
C TYR A 326 12.26 0.58 -18.94
N LEU A 327 12.10 -0.72 -19.20
CA LEU A 327 11.00 -1.50 -18.62
C LEU A 327 11.35 -1.96 -17.20
N GLY A 328 10.32 -2.19 -16.38
CA GLY A 328 10.47 -2.70 -15.02
C GLY A 328 10.76 -1.64 -13.96
N ALA A 329 10.90 -2.11 -12.72
CA ALA A 329 10.87 -1.27 -11.53
C ALA A 329 12.15 -0.49 -11.29
N LEU A 330 13.29 -1.13 -11.51
CA LEU A 330 14.58 -0.67 -11.04
C LEU A 330 15.36 0.04 -12.15
N PRO A 331 16.02 1.17 -11.86
CA PRO A 331 16.97 1.78 -12.80
C PRO A 331 18.02 0.76 -13.28
N PRO A 332 18.34 0.73 -14.59
CA PRO A 332 19.39 -0.13 -15.12
C PRO A 332 20.76 0.15 -14.49
N LEU A 333 21.63 -0.85 -14.48
CA LEU A 333 23.01 -0.69 -14.06
C LEU A 333 23.70 0.30 -15.00
N LYS A 334 24.41 1.30 -14.45
CA LYS A 334 25.17 2.26 -15.26
C LYS A 334 26.35 1.53 -15.93
N PRO A 335 26.69 1.83 -17.21
CA PRO A 335 27.92 1.37 -17.80
C PRO A 335 29.10 1.84 -16.95
N VAL A 336 30.07 0.96 -16.68
CA VAL A 336 31.33 1.37 -16.05
C VAL A 336 32.06 2.27 -17.05
N SER A 337 32.26 3.54 -16.71
CA SER A 337 33.13 4.41 -17.50
C SER A 337 34.56 3.93 -17.33
N ILE A 338 35.09 3.23 -18.32
CA ILE A 338 36.52 2.96 -18.39
C ILE A 338 37.18 4.30 -18.68
N SER A 339 37.84 4.89 -17.68
CA SER A 339 38.78 5.98 -17.94
C SER A 339 39.93 5.39 -18.75
N GLN A 340 40.12 5.92 -19.96
CA GLN A 340 41.32 5.67 -20.77
C GLN A 340 42.49 6.47 -20.21
#